data_AF-A0AAV0MQ19-F1
#
_entry.id   AF-A0AAV0MQ19-F1
#
_cell.length_a   1.000
_cell.length_b   1.000
_cell.length_c   1.000
_cell.angle_alpha   90.00
_cell.angle_beta   90.00
_cell.angle_gamma   90.00
#
_symmetry.space_group_name_H-M   'P 1'
#
loop_
_entity.id
_entity.type
_entity.pdbx_description
1 polymer ?
#
loop_
_entity_poly.entity_id
_entity_poly.type
_entity_poly.pdbx_seq_one_letter_code
_entity_poly.pdbx_strand_id
1 'polypeptide(L)'
;MVSAIFTSLAQSSMHRLSSSSKLSSSLRTPVGIPKLVAPGRLIRISNRGLRPVCFFNSGEEKSKTKLEPQESGLDWPALKRWDVPWEWPTVSLTSLACGISLTTAVVIGVMYSITKSFGPLPEDIYRYDFKEPFDLQRGWLLWAGIGLGSAVLAIALTGFVVSIFNGETQEREADALVRLLPLIGSSGISTGLLLVITGVLAPILEENVFRGFFMVALTKWVPTPIAVVISAAVFALAHLTPGEFPQLFALGTLLGFSYAQTRNLLTPITIHACWNSGVILILTLLQLQGYDIKDILQVTQ
;
A
#
# COMPACT_ATOMS: atom_id res chain seq x y z
N MET A 1 -0.29 -2.26 -12.25
CA MET A 1 -0.38 -3.40 -11.31
C MET A 1 -1.51 -4.37 -11.60
N VAL A 2 -2.79 -3.97 -11.48
CA VAL A 2 -3.94 -4.89 -11.58
C VAL A 2 -3.99 -5.59 -12.94
N SER A 3 -3.73 -4.88 -14.05
CA SER A 3 -3.64 -5.51 -15.38
C SER A 3 -2.53 -6.57 -15.45
N ALA A 4 -1.33 -6.29 -14.93
CA ALA A 4 -0.24 -7.27 -14.85
C ALA A 4 -0.58 -8.49 -13.98
N ILE A 5 -1.21 -8.30 -12.81
CA ILE A 5 -1.64 -9.41 -11.94
C ILE A 5 -2.73 -10.26 -12.62
N PHE A 6 -3.76 -9.64 -13.21
CA PHE A 6 -4.79 -10.38 -13.94
C PHE A 6 -4.23 -11.08 -15.19
N THR A 7 -3.30 -10.46 -15.92
CA THR A 7 -2.63 -11.07 -17.09
C THR A 7 -1.75 -12.25 -16.68
N SER A 8 -0.97 -12.11 -15.60
CA SER A 8 -0.15 -13.19 -15.02
C SER A 8 -1.00 -14.34 -14.47
N LEU A 9 -2.12 -14.04 -13.80
CA LEU A 9 -3.08 -15.05 -13.35
C LEU A 9 -3.79 -15.75 -14.53
N ALA A 10 -4.10 -15.03 -15.61
CA ALA A 10 -4.68 -15.60 -16.83
C ALA A 10 -3.67 -16.51 -17.56
N GLN A 11 -2.41 -16.07 -17.73
CA GLN A 11 -1.32 -16.90 -18.27
C GLN A 11 -1.08 -18.14 -17.39
N SER A 12 -1.04 -17.98 -16.06
CA SER A 12 -0.87 -19.09 -15.12
C SER A 12 -2.03 -20.09 -15.19
N SER A 13 -3.26 -19.62 -15.42
CA SER A 13 -4.44 -20.47 -15.59
C SER A 13 -4.41 -21.24 -16.91
N MET A 14 -4.03 -20.60 -18.03
CA MET A 14 -3.82 -21.28 -19.31
C MET A 14 -2.67 -22.30 -19.25
N HIS A 15 -1.58 -21.98 -18.53
CA HIS A 15 -0.46 -22.90 -18.35
C HIS A 15 -0.86 -24.13 -17.51
N ARG A 16 -1.71 -23.98 -16.48
CA ARG A 16 -2.30 -25.11 -15.73
C ARG A 16 -3.23 -25.96 -16.59
N LEU A 17 -4.07 -25.36 -17.43
CA LEU A 17 -4.94 -26.10 -18.36
C LEU A 17 -4.12 -26.90 -19.39
N SER A 18 -3.04 -26.32 -19.92
CA SER A 18 -2.07 -27.03 -20.78
C SER A 18 -1.38 -28.19 -20.03
N SER A 19 -0.90 -27.95 -18.80
CA SER A 19 -0.23 -28.95 -17.96
C SER A 19 -1.15 -30.08 -17.49
N SER A 20 -2.47 -29.84 -17.37
CA SER A 20 -3.43 -30.86 -16.92
C SER A 20 -3.61 -32.01 -17.93
N SER A 21 -3.17 -31.84 -19.18
CA SER A 21 -3.18 -32.90 -20.20
C SER A 21 -2.07 -33.95 -20.02
N LYS A 22 -1.11 -33.73 -19.10
CA LYS A 22 0.06 -34.59 -18.90
C LYS A 22 0.38 -34.83 -17.42
N LEU A 23 -0.49 -35.55 -16.71
CA LEU A 23 -0.07 -36.24 -15.47
C LEU A 23 -0.81 -37.57 -15.28
N SER A 24 -0.34 -38.61 -15.98
CA SER A 24 -0.68 -40.01 -15.70
C SER A 24 0.52 -40.71 -15.06
N SER A 25 0.22 -41.58 -14.09
CA SER A 25 1.13 -42.52 -13.41
C SER A 25 2.32 -41.94 -12.61
N SER A 26 2.25 -42.06 -11.28
CA SER A 26 3.06 -43.06 -10.55
C SER A 26 2.70 -43.10 -9.05
N LEU A 27 2.22 -44.24 -8.56
CA LEU A 27 2.16 -44.53 -7.12
C LEU A 27 3.49 -45.16 -6.66
N ARG A 28 4.06 -44.65 -5.55
CA ARG A 28 4.66 -45.52 -4.52
C ARG A 28 4.94 -44.82 -3.17
N THR A 29 4.55 -45.51 -2.10
CA THR A 29 4.99 -45.37 -0.69
C THR A 29 6.29 -46.19 -0.48
N PRO A 30 6.95 -46.31 0.72
CA PRO A 30 6.48 -46.00 2.08
C PRO A 30 7.48 -45.42 3.14
N VAL A 31 6.90 -44.94 4.26
CA VAL A 31 7.28 -45.05 5.69
C VAL A 31 8.75 -45.05 6.15
N GLY A 32 9.07 -44.18 7.13
CA GLY A 32 10.19 -44.33 8.07
C GLY A 32 10.06 -43.45 9.34
N ILE A 33 10.26 -44.02 10.54
CA ILE A 33 10.21 -43.35 11.86
C ILE A 33 11.43 -43.78 12.68
N PRO A 34 12.07 -42.87 13.46
CA PRO A 34 12.83 -43.24 14.66
C PRO A 34 12.20 -42.71 15.98
N LYS A 35 12.60 -43.32 17.10
CA LYS A 35 11.88 -43.31 18.39
C LYS A 35 12.40 -42.29 19.42
N LEU A 36 11.52 -41.88 20.33
CA LEU A 36 11.86 -41.32 21.65
C LEU A 36 12.61 -42.33 22.53
N VAL A 37 13.49 -41.83 23.40
CA VAL A 37 13.98 -42.53 24.61
C VAL A 37 14.02 -41.56 25.80
N ALA A 38 13.55 -42.03 26.95
CA ALA A 38 13.61 -41.42 28.29
C ALA A 38 13.39 -42.57 29.32
N PRO A 39 13.38 -42.36 30.66
CA PRO A 39 13.96 -41.30 31.50
C PRO A 39 14.86 -41.86 32.65
N GLY A 40 15.47 -40.99 33.47
CA GLY A 40 16.23 -41.38 34.69
C GLY A 40 15.95 -40.46 35.90
N ARG A 41 16.07 -41.00 37.13
CA ARG A 41 15.71 -40.37 38.44
C ARG A 41 16.94 -40.49 39.41
N LEU A 42 17.03 -39.92 40.63
CA LEU A 42 16.02 -39.57 41.64
C LEU A 42 16.56 -38.52 42.68
N ILE A 43 15.77 -37.47 43.00
CA ILE A 43 15.60 -36.71 44.28
C ILE A 43 16.72 -36.78 45.38
N ARG A 44 17.14 -35.65 46.02
CA ARG A 44 16.80 -35.24 47.43
C ARG A 44 17.65 -34.12 48.15
N ILE A 45 17.03 -32.95 48.37
CA ILE A 45 16.94 -32.05 49.58
C ILE A 45 18.19 -31.46 50.34
N SER A 46 18.08 -30.14 50.66
CA SER A 46 18.69 -29.34 51.77
C SER A 46 20.16 -28.88 51.69
N ASN A 47 20.59 -27.68 52.15
CA ASN A 47 19.99 -26.66 53.04
C ASN A 47 20.74 -25.30 52.94
N ARG A 48 20.08 -24.21 53.37
CA ARG A 48 20.56 -22.86 53.79
C ARG A 48 22.07 -22.49 53.71
N GLY A 49 22.36 -21.31 53.15
CA GLY A 49 23.60 -20.53 53.39
C GLY A 49 23.52 -19.12 52.80
N LEU A 50 23.91 -18.08 53.55
CA LEU A 50 23.74 -16.66 53.17
C LEU A 50 25.08 -15.96 52.86
N ARG A 51 25.02 -15.09 51.84
CA ARG A 51 25.85 -13.88 51.58
C ARG A 51 27.30 -14.07 51.06
N PRO A 52 27.83 -13.05 50.32
CA PRO A 52 29.06 -13.15 49.54
C PRO A 52 30.27 -12.54 50.26
N VAL A 53 31.48 -12.90 49.78
CA VAL A 53 32.71 -12.14 50.04
C VAL A 53 33.40 -11.89 48.71
N CYS A 54 33.54 -10.62 48.33
CA CYS A 54 34.37 -10.21 47.20
C CYS A 54 35.83 -10.26 47.64
N PHE A 55 36.63 -11.17 47.06
CA PHE A 55 38.08 -11.05 47.09
C PHE A 55 38.55 -10.34 45.82
N PHE A 56 38.96 -9.09 45.98
CA PHE A 56 39.74 -8.38 44.97
C PHE A 56 41.18 -8.89 45.08
N ASN A 57 41.70 -9.55 44.05
CA ASN A 57 43.11 -9.93 44.01
C ASN A 57 43.74 -9.37 42.74
N SER A 58 44.74 -8.51 42.91
CA SER A 58 45.50 -7.91 41.81
C SER A 58 46.70 -8.80 41.54
N GLY A 59 46.76 -9.41 40.35
CA GLY A 59 47.87 -10.25 39.92
C GLY A 59 48.02 -10.16 38.41
N GLU A 60 49.06 -9.46 37.96
CA GLU A 60 49.49 -9.55 36.56
C GLU A 60 50.04 -10.95 36.29
N GLU A 61 49.51 -11.64 35.28
CA GLU A 61 50.22 -12.77 34.67
C GLU A 61 50.10 -12.69 33.14
N LYS A 62 51.23 -12.42 32.48
CA LYS A 62 51.31 -12.36 31.01
C LYS A 62 51.49 -13.77 30.45
N SER A 63 50.44 -14.32 29.83
CA SER A 63 50.57 -15.49 28.95
C SER A 63 49.94 -15.22 27.59
N LYS A 64 50.72 -15.45 26.52
CA LYS A 64 50.29 -15.24 25.14
C LYS A 64 49.58 -16.47 24.60
N THR A 65 48.28 -16.38 24.29
CA THR A 65 47.63 -17.37 23.43
C THR A 65 46.55 -16.76 22.54
N LYS A 66 46.75 -16.91 21.22
CA LYS A 66 45.77 -16.85 20.13
C LYS A 66 44.90 -15.58 19.98
N LEU A 67 45.18 -14.79 18.92
CA LEU A 67 44.20 -13.87 18.35
C LEU A 67 43.06 -14.69 17.70
N GLU A 68 41.90 -14.69 18.33
CA GLU A 68 40.64 -14.62 17.58
C GLU A 68 40.40 -13.13 17.22
N PRO A 69 39.67 -12.81 16.13
CA PRO A 69 39.27 -11.44 15.88
C PRO A 69 38.23 -11.03 16.93
N GLN A 70 38.69 -10.41 18.01
CA GLN A 70 37.85 -9.73 18.97
C GLN A 70 37.10 -8.62 18.23
N GLU A 71 35.80 -8.81 17.99
CA GLU A 71 34.96 -7.68 17.60
C GLU A 71 35.16 -6.60 18.65
N SER A 72 35.61 -5.43 18.21
CA SER A 72 35.76 -4.26 19.04
C SER A 72 34.36 -3.72 19.36
N GLY A 73 33.66 -4.46 20.23
CA GLY A 73 32.38 -4.08 20.80
C GLY A 73 32.56 -2.77 21.53
N LEU A 74 32.26 -1.68 20.84
CA LEU A 74 32.17 -0.33 21.38
C LEU A 74 30.88 -0.26 22.20
N ASP A 75 30.80 -1.09 23.24
CA ASP A 75 29.58 -1.47 23.94
C ASP A 75 29.17 -0.40 24.96
N TRP A 76 29.02 0.84 24.48
CA TRP A 76 28.67 1.99 25.30
C TRP A 76 27.26 1.80 25.86
N PRO A 77 27.08 1.74 27.19
CA PRO A 77 25.74 1.65 27.79
C PRO A 77 24.86 2.87 27.45
N ALA A 78 25.50 4.00 27.11
CA ALA A 78 24.83 5.17 26.58
C ALA A 78 24.15 4.91 25.22
N LEU A 79 24.79 4.18 24.29
CA LEU A 79 24.20 3.84 22.99
C LEU A 79 23.05 2.84 23.18
N LYS A 80 23.22 1.82 24.03
CA LYS A 80 22.13 0.88 24.41
C LYS A 80 20.91 1.55 25.06
N ARG A 81 21.04 2.77 25.60
CA ARG A 81 19.92 3.57 26.11
C ARG A 81 19.13 4.28 24.98
N TRP A 82 19.75 4.44 23.82
CA TRP A 82 19.15 5.01 22.60
C TRP A 82 18.85 3.94 21.52
N ASP A 83 19.26 2.69 21.72
CA ASP A 83 18.69 1.49 21.07
C ASP A 83 17.23 1.30 21.51
N VAL A 84 16.36 2.15 21.01
CA VAL A 84 14.91 2.02 21.16
C VAL A 84 14.39 1.24 19.96
N PRO A 85 13.52 0.22 20.14
CA PRO A 85 13.12 -0.70 19.07
C PRO A 85 12.06 -0.08 18.13
N TRP A 86 12.27 1.16 17.68
CA TRP A 86 11.47 1.75 16.61
C TRP A 86 11.98 1.26 15.25
N GLU A 87 11.07 0.65 14.51
CA GLU A 87 11.18 0.52 13.06
C GLU A 87 11.27 1.94 12.46
N TRP A 88 12.44 2.35 11.97
CA TRP A 88 12.64 3.67 11.34
C TRP A 88 11.59 4.04 10.27
N PRO A 89 11.09 3.09 9.44
CA PRO A 89 9.95 3.35 8.56
C PRO A 89 8.71 3.90 9.28
N THR A 90 8.42 3.41 10.50
CA THR A 90 7.27 3.83 11.29
C THR A 90 7.41 5.27 11.80
N VAL A 91 8.62 5.67 12.21
CA VAL A 91 8.90 7.06 12.64
C VAL A 91 8.80 8.02 11.44
N SER A 92 9.33 7.62 10.28
CA SER A 92 9.19 8.39 9.04
C SER A 92 7.73 8.52 8.59
N LEU A 93 6.96 7.43 8.63
CA LEU A 93 5.56 7.41 8.21
C LEU A 93 4.63 8.15 9.18
N THR A 94 4.89 8.14 10.48
CA THR A 94 4.10 8.96 11.44
C THR A 94 4.35 10.45 11.24
N SER A 95 5.60 10.86 10.99
CA SER A 95 5.92 12.24 10.61
C SER A 95 5.25 12.64 9.30
N LEU A 96 5.32 11.78 8.28
CA LEU A 96 4.67 11.98 6.98
C LEU A 96 3.15 12.07 7.09
N ALA A 97 2.52 11.19 7.87
CA ALA A 97 1.07 11.22 8.13
C ALA A 97 0.63 12.54 8.77
N CYS A 98 1.41 13.05 9.74
CA CYS A 98 1.17 14.33 10.39
C CYS A 98 1.28 15.49 9.39
N GLY A 99 2.37 15.53 8.61
CA GLY A 99 2.59 16.56 7.58
C GLY A 99 1.51 16.58 6.50
N ILE A 100 1.10 15.40 6.00
CA ILE A 100 0.01 15.28 5.03
C ILE A 100 -1.32 15.67 5.65
N SER A 101 -1.64 15.26 6.88
CA SER A 101 -2.87 15.67 7.58
C SER A 101 -2.98 17.19 7.70
N LEU A 102 -1.90 17.86 8.10
CA LEU A 102 -1.85 19.32 8.18
C LEU A 102 -2.01 19.97 6.79
N THR A 103 -1.32 19.44 5.78
CA THR A 103 -1.39 19.94 4.40
C THR A 103 -2.81 19.81 3.85
N THR A 104 -3.45 18.66 4.03
CA THR A 104 -4.84 18.41 3.63
C THR A 104 -5.80 19.40 4.29
N ALA A 105 -5.67 19.62 5.60
CA ALA A 105 -6.50 20.57 6.33
C ALA A 105 -6.29 22.03 5.86
N VAL A 106 -5.04 22.45 5.64
CA VAL A 106 -4.70 23.79 5.15
C VAL A 106 -5.21 24.01 3.73
N VAL A 107 -4.98 23.07 2.80
CA VAL A 107 -5.42 23.20 1.41
C VAL A 107 -6.95 23.28 1.34
N ILE A 108 -7.67 22.37 2.00
CA ILE A 108 -9.15 22.39 2.04
C ILE A 108 -9.66 23.69 2.69
N GLY A 109 -9.02 24.16 3.78
CA GLY A 109 -9.38 25.41 4.44
C GLY A 109 -9.18 26.64 3.57
N VAL A 110 -8.05 26.74 2.85
CA VAL A 110 -7.76 27.82 1.90
C VAL A 110 -8.75 27.78 0.73
N MET A 111 -9.00 26.60 0.15
CA MET A 111 -9.98 26.44 -0.93
C MET A 111 -11.38 26.85 -0.50
N TYR A 112 -11.83 26.43 0.69
CA TYR A 112 -13.14 26.83 1.23
C TYR A 112 -13.21 28.34 1.47
N SER A 113 -12.15 28.95 2.02
CA SER A 113 -12.05 30.40 2.25
C SER A 113 -12.14 31.21 0.94
N ILE A 114 -11.38 30.81 -0.08
CA ILE A 114 -11.42 31.40 -1.42
C ILE A 114 -12.83 31.24 -2.02
N THR A 115 -13.37 30.02 -2.04
CA THR A 115 -14.65 29.73 -2.69
C THR A 115 -15.81 30.47 -2.01
N LYS A 116 -15.81 30.57 -0.67
CA LYS A 116 -16.81 31.32 0.12
C LYS A 116 -16.83 32.82 -0.23
N SER A 117 -15.72 33.39 -0.68
CA SER A 117 -15.63 34.80 -1.08
C SER A 117 -16.39 35.11 -2.39
N PHE A 118 -16.81 34.09 -3.15
CA PHE A 118 -17.54 34.20 -4.42
C PHE A 118 -19.01 33.75 -4.32
N GLY A 119 -19.62 33.81 -3.13
CA GLY A 119 -21.00 33.40 -2.90
C GLY A 119 -22.07 34.32 -3.54
N PRO A 120 -23.32 33.84 -3.70
CA PRO A 120 -23.82 32.52 -3.30
C PRO A 120 -23.35 31.40 -4.24
N LEU A 121 -22.95 30.28 -3.64
CA LEU A 121 -22.54 29.07 -4.36
C LEU A 121 -23.74 28.13 -4.56
N PRO A 122 -23.80 27.34 -5.64
CA PRO A 122 -24.70 26.21 -5.75
C PRO A 122 -24.56 25.23 -4.57
N GLU A 123 -25.68 24.71 -4.07
CA GLU A 123 -25.74 23.81 -2.89
C GLU A 123 -25.08 22.44 -3.09
N ASP A 124 -24.68 22.10 -4.33
CA ASP A 124 -23.99 20.86 -4.67
C ASP A 124 -22.45 20.97 -4.67
N ILE A 125 -21.91 22.19 -4.48
CA ILE A 125 -20.46 22.40 -4.31
C ILE A 125 -20.00 21.85 -2.95
N TYR A 126 -18.96 21.01 -2.97
CA TYR A 126 -18.46 20.25 -1.81
C TYR A 126 -19.54 19.43 -1.07
N ARG A 127 -20.54 18.89 -1.78
CA ARG A 127 -21.58 18.07 -1.15
C ARG A 127 -21.04 16.71 -0.67
N TYR A 128 -21.23 16.46 0.62
CA TYR A 128 -21.05 15.17 1.30
C TYR A 128 -22.41 14.70 1.80
N ASP A 129 -23.04 13.73 1.12
CA ASP A 129 -24.37 13.26 1.50
C ASP A 129 -24.38 11.76 1.78
N PHE A 130 -24.57 11.38 3.04
CA PHE A 130 -24.60 9.99 3.46
C PHE A 130 -25.98 9.32 3.25
N LYS A 131 -27.02 10.08 2.88
CA LYS A 131 -28.37 9.57 2.68
C LYS A 131 -28.46 8.66 1.46
N GLU A 132 -29.43 7.75 1.51
CA GLU A 132 -29.85 6.88 0.39
C GLU A 132 -28.68 6.21 -0.37
N PRO A 133 -27.75 5.51 0.33
CA PRO A 133 -26.51 4.97 -0.26
C PRO A 133 -26.73 4.03 -1.46
N PHE A 134 -27.89 3.39 -1.54
CA PHE A 134 -28.25 2.39 -2.55
C PHE A 134 -29.32 2.86 -3.55
N ASP A 135 -29.64 4.15 -3.62
CA ASP A 135 -30.51 4.67 -4.68
C ASP A 135 -29.91 4.42 -6.08
N LEU A 136 -30.76 4.06 -7.04
CA LEU A 136 -30.33 3.71 -8.40
C LEU A 136 -29.88 4.93 -9.22
N GLN A 137 -30.44 6.12 -8.97
CA GLN A 137 -30.10 7.31 -9.74
C GLN A 137 -28.82 8.00 -9.23
N ARG A 138 -28.68 8.11 -7.90
CA ARG A 138 -27.63 8.91 -7.24
C ARG A 138 -27.01 8.27 -5.99
N GLY A 139 -27.41 7.04 -5.63
CA GLY A 139 -26.93 6.35 -4.43
C GLY A 139 -25.42 6.21 -4.42
N TRP A 140 -24.77 6.90 -3.47
CA TRP A 140 -23.34 7.15 -3.54
C TRP A 140 -22.49 5.89 -3.44
N LEU A 141 -22.98 4.88 -2.71
CA LEU A 141 -22.30 3.60 -2.47
C LEU A 141 -22.58 2.60 -3.60
N LEU A 142 -23.79 2.59 -4.17
CA LEU A 142 -24.12 1.81 -5.37
C LEU A 142 -23.27 2.27 -6.56
N TRP A 143 -23.19 3.58 -6.80
CA TRP A 143 -22.32 4.14 -7.84
C TRP A 143 -20.83 3.96 -7.52
N ALA A 144 -20.42 3.92 -6.24
CA ALA A 144 -19.04 3.57 -5.88
C ALA A 144 -18.72 2.10 -6.19
N GLY A 145 -19.64 1.16 -5.96
CA GLY A 145 -19.47 -0.24 -6.32
C GLY A 145 -19.37 -0.46 -7.84
N ILE A 146 -20.27 0.16 -8.61
CA ILE A 146 -20.23 0.15 -10.08
C ILE A 146 -18.94 0.82 -10.59
N GLY A 147 -18.55 1.94 -10.00
CA GLY A 147 -17.31 2.65 -10.30
C GLY A 147 -16.06 1.81 -10.04
N LEU A 148 -15.98 1.10 -8.92
CA LEU A 148 -14.85 0.24 -8.60
C LEU A 148 -14.73 -0.94 -9.58
N GLY A 149 -15.85 -1.59 -9.92
CA GLY A 149 -15.87 -2.68 -10.91
C GLY A 149 -15.48 -2.21 -12.32
N SER A 150 -15.96 -1.04 -12.72
CA SER A 150 -15.58 -0.44 -14.01
C SER A 150 -14.15 0.10 -14.02
N ALA A 151 -13.57 0.51 -12.88
CA ALA A 151 -12.17 0.90 -12.76
C ALA A 151 -11.23 -0.29 -12.98
N VAL A 152 -11.52 -1.44 -12.37
CA VAL A 152 -10.78 -2.69 -12.61
C VAL A 152 -10.80 -3.05 -14.10
N LEU A 153 -11.97 -3.00 -14.74
CA LEU A 153 -12.12 -3.30 -16.17
C LEU A 153 -11.37 -2.29 -17.06
N ALA A 154 -11.52 -0.98 -16.78
CA ALA A 154 -10.89 0.08 -17.54
C ALA A 154 -9.35 0.00 -17.47
N ILE A 155 -8.79 -0.32 -16.30
CA ILE A 155 -7.34 -0.43 -16.10
C ILE A 155 -6.80 -1.75 -16.67
N ALA A 156 -7.57 -2.85 -16.59
CA ALA A 156 -7.24 -4.09 -17.30
C ALA A 156 -7.17 -3.85 -18.82
N LEU A 157 -8.21 -3.23 -19.40
CA LEU A 157 -8.27 -2.88 -20.82
C LEU A 157 -7.17 -1.90 -21.23
N THR A 158 -6.91 -0.87 -20.43
CA THR A 158 -5.84 0.11 -20.71
C THR A 158 -4.47 -0.59 -20.74
N GLY A 159 -4.18 -1.45 -19.76
CA GLY A 159 -2.93 -2.23 -19.76
C GLY A 159 -2.82 -3.18 -20.96
N PHE A 160 -3.91 -3.81 -21.39
CA PHE A 160 -3.94 -4.64 -22.60
C PHE A 160 -3.73 -3.83 -23.89
N VAL A 161 -4.36 -2.66 -24.01
CA VAL A 161 -4.15 -1.76 -25.15
C VAL A 161 -2.71 -1.29 -25.19
N VAL A 162 -2.17 -0.82 -24.06
CA VAL A 162 -0.78 -0.33 -24.00
C VAL A 162 0.23 -1.46 -24.28
N SER A 163 0.00 -2.70 -23.82
CA SER A 163 0.90 -3.82 -24.11
C SER A 163 0.98 -4.20 -25.59
N ILE A 164 -0.05 -3.91 -26.39
CA ILE A 164 -0.01 -4.04 -27.86
C ILE A 164 0.87 -2.94 -28.49
N PHE A 165 0.88 -1.73 -27.92
CA PHE A 165 1.56 -0.57 -28.50
C PHE A 165 3.01 -0.40 -28.05
N ASN A 166 3.35 -0.68 -26.79
CA ASN A 166 4.73 -0.66 -26.25
C ASN A 166 4.83 -1.48 -24.95
N GLY A 167 5.73 -2.48 -24.91
CA GLY A 167 5.90 -3.35 -23.72
C GLY A 167 6.56 -2.68 -22.50
N GLU A 168 7.24 -1.53 -22.68
CA GLU A 168 8.05 -0.89 -21.63
C GLU A 168 7.29 -0.43 -20.37
N THR A 169 5.97 -0.22 -20.45
CA THR A 169 5.20 0.29 -19.30
C THR A 169 5.00 -0.75 -18.20
N GLN A 170 5.06 -2.04 -18.50
CA GLN A 170 4.84 -3.09 -17.49
C GLN A 170 5.99 -3.14 -16.47
N GLU A 171 7.23 -2.90 -16.89
CA GLU A 171 8.38 -2.75 -15.99
C GLU A 171 8.31 -1.44 -15.17
N ARG A 172 7.82 -0.35 -15.77
CA ARG A 172 7.72 0.96 -15.09
C ARG A 172 6.64 0.98 -14.00
N GLU A 173 5.48 0.37 -14.23
CA GLU A 173 4.49 0.14 -13.17
C GLU A 173 5.07 -0.68 -12.01
N ALA A 174 5.96 -1.62 -12.31
CA ALA A 174 6.58 -2.46 -11.30
C ALA A 174 7.61 -1.71 -10.44
N ASP A 175 8.48 -0.88 -11.03
CA ASP A 175 9.46 -0.07 -10.26
C ASP A 175 8.78 0.87 -9.26
N ALA A 176 7.67 1.52 -9.65
CA ALA A 176 6.88 2.37 -8.75
C ALA A 176 6.39 1.62 -7.50
N LEU A 177 6.05 0.33 -7.63
CA LEU A 177 5.56 -0.53 -6.54
C LEU A 177 6.71 -1.13 -5.73
N VAL A 178 7.84 -1.47 -6.38
CA VAL A 178 9.06 -1.93 -5.72
C VAL A 178 9.59 -0.86 -4.75
N ARG A 179 9.37 0.43 -5.02
CA ARG A 179 9.67 1.53 -4.10
C ARG A 179 8.78 1.58 -2.85
N LEU A 180 7.55 1.06 -2.92
CA LEU A 180 6.63 0.94 -1.77
C LEU A 180 6.87 -0.34 -0.97
N LEU A 181 7.47 -1.36 -1.58
CA LEU A 181 7.71 -2.66 -0.97
C LEU A 181 8.49 -2.63 0.36
N PRO A 182 9.53 -1.79 0.57
CA PRO A 182 10.21 -1.69 1.86
C PRO A 182 9.35 -1.07 2.99
N LEU A 183 8.29 -0.34 2.64
CA LEU A 183 7.34 0.23 3.60
C LEU A 183 6.23 -0.76 3.96
N ILE A 184 5.85 -1.61 2.99
CA ILE A 184 4.85 -2.66 3.15
C ILE A 184 5.50 -3.86 3.86
N GLY A 185 5.00 -4.21 5.05
CA GLY A 185 5.46 -5.40 5.77
C GLY A 185 6.75 -5.26 6.58
N SER A 186 7.34 -4.06 6.69
CA SER A 186 8.35 -3.77 7.73
C SER A 186 7.73 -3.87 9.13
N SER A 187 6.52 -3.32 9.31
CA SER A 187 5.68 -3.59 10.47
C SER A 187 4.19 -3.43 10.12
N GLY A 188 3.31 -4.07 10.90
CA GLY A 188 1.86 -3.87 10.77
C GLY A 188 1.43 -2.41 11.00
N ILE A 189 2.20 -1.66 11.80
CA ILE A 189 1.98 -0.22 12.05
C ILE A 189 2.38 0.58 10.80
N SER A 190 3.51 0.26 10.15
CA SER A 190 3.96 0.87 8.89
C SER A 190 2.90 0.72 7.79
N THR A 191 2.43 -0.51 7.55
CA THR A 191 1.36 -0.77 6.57
C THR A 191 0.06 -0.06 6.94
N GLY A 192 -0.32 -0.02 8.22
CA GLY A 192 -1.50 0.71 8.70
C GLY A 192 -1.42 2.23 8.47
N LEU A 193 -0.25 2.84 8.72
CA LEU A 193 -0.02 4.26 8.44
C LEU A 193 -0.05 4.55 6.94
N LEU A 194 0.54 3.68 6.11
CA LEU A 194 0.48 3.81 4.66
C LEU A 194 -0.97 3.80 4.16
N LEU A 195 -1.80 2.88 4.65
CA LEU A 195 -3.24 2.82 4.34
C LEU A 195 -4.00 4.09 4.75
N VAL A 196 -3.68 4.69 5.90
CA VAL A 196 -4.29 5.98 6.31
C VAL A 196 -3.88 7.11 5.36
N ILE A 197 -2.58 7.19 5.00
CA ILE A 197 -2.07 8.24 4.12
C ILE A 197 -2.68 8.12 2.71
N THR A 198 -2.50 6.98 2.05
CA THR A 198 -2.83 6.82 0.62
C THR A 198 -4.27 6.36 0.38
N GLY A 199 -4.87 5.67 1.35
CA GLY A 199 -6.24 5.16 1.27
C GLY A 199 -7.29 6.11 1.85
N VAL A 200 -6.91 7.11 2.66
CA VAL A 200 -7.87 8.05 3.28
C VAL A 200 -7.47 9.51 3.04
N LEU A 201 -6.30 9.95 3.49
CA LEU A 201 -5.94 11.38 3.47
C LEU A 201 -5.74 11.92 2.05
N ALA A 202 -5.04 11.18 1.19
CA ALA A 202 -4.81 11.56 -0.20
C ALA A 202 -6.13 11.60 -1.03
N PRO A 203 -7.00 10.56 -1.05
CA PRO A 203 -8.30 10.63 -1.71
C PRO A 203 -9.19 11.80 -1.24
N ILE A 204 -9.24 12.08 0.06
CA ILE A 204 -10.04 13.21 0.57
C ILE A 204 -9.49 14.56 0.06
N LEU A 205 -8.17 14.74 0.02
CA LEU A 205 -7.55 15.94 -0.50
C LEU A 205 -7.77 16.07 -2.02
N GLU A 206 -7.42 15.03 -2.76
CA GLU A 206 -7.41 15.04 -4.22
C GLU A 206 -8.82 15.16 -4.81
N GLU A 207 -9.82 14.43 -4.29
CA GLU A 207 -11.18 14.58 -4.80
C GLU A 207 -11.78 15.96 -4.48
N ASN A 208 -11.41 16.58 -3.35
CA ASN A 208 -11.79 17.97 -3.07
C ASN A 208 -11.15 18.95 -4.07
N VAL A 209 -9.87 18.77 -4.39
CA VAL A 209 -9.13 19.61 -5.35
C VAL A 209 -9.66 19.41 -6.77
N PHE A 210 -9.70 18.17 -7.25
CA PHE A 210 -9.98 17.87 -8.66
C PHE A 210 -11.47 17.84 -9.00
N ARG A 211 -12.32 17.29 -8.12
CA ARG A 211 -13.77 17.09 -8.39
C ARG A 211 -14.60 18.17 -7.72
N GLY A 212 -14.34 18.47 -6.43
CA GLY A 212 -15.06 19.50 -5.68
C GLY A 212 -14.80 20.93 -6.18
N PHE A 213 -13.58 21.23 -6.63
CA PHE A 213 -13.18 22.56 -7.09
C PHE A 213 -12.87 22.62 -8.59
N PHE A 214 -11.80 21.97 -9.06
CA PHE A 214 -11.25 22.21 -10.40
C PHE A 214 -12.23 21.85 -11.52
N MET A 215 -12.83 20.65 -11.46
CA MET A 215 -13.85 20.23 -12.44
C MET A 215 -15.09 21.14 -12.42
N VAL A 216 -15.56 21.55 -11.23
CA VAL A 216 -16.73 22.45 -11.08
C VAL A 216 -16.41 23.88 -11.50
N ALA A 217 -15.17 24.33 -11.36
CA ALA A 217 -14.72 25.60 -11.92
C ALA A 217 -14.70 25.54 -13.46
N LEU A 218 -14.26 24.41 -14.04
CA LEU A 218 -14.25 24.18 -15.49
C LEU A 218 -15.66 24.10 -16.10
N THR A 219 -16.66 23.55 -15.40
CA THR A 219 -18.04 23.49 -15.94
C THR A 219 -18.71 24.85 -16.15
N LYS A 220 -18.12 25.94 -15.64
CA LYS A 220 -18.53 27.32 -15.98
C LYS A 220 -18.11 27.75 -17.39
N TRP A 221 -17.13 27.07 -17.99
CA TRP A 221 -16.51 27.44 -19.27
C TRP A 221 -16.71 26.38 -20.35
N VAL A 222 -16.80 25.10 -19.99
CA VAL A 222 -16.95 23.98 -20.92
C VAL A 222 -18.05 23.00 -20.47
N PRO A 223 -18.70 22.26 -21.40
CA PRO A 223 -19.64 21.19 -21.06
C PRO A 223 -19.06 20.14 -20.10
N THR A 224 -19.91 19.57 -19.23
CA THR A 224 -19.51 18.59 -18.20
C THR A 224 -18.60 17.45 -18.70
N PRO A 225 -18.85 16.79 -19.86
CA PRO A 225 -17.96 15.73 -20.35
C PRO A 225 -16.54 16.24 -20.65
N ILE A 226 -16.41 17.47 -21.15
CA ILE A 226 -15.12 18.10 -21.44
C ILE A 226 -14.42 18.49 -20.13
N ALA A 227 -15.15 19.02 -19.14
CA ALA A 227 -14.61 19.30 -17.81
C ALA A 227 -14.08 18.03 -17.11
N VAL A 228 -14.77 16.88 -17.25
CA VAL A 228 -14.31 15.58 -16.75
C VAL A 228 -13.00 15.17 -17.41
N VAL A 229 -12.91 15.23 -18.75
CA VAL A 229 -11.69 14.87 -19.51
C VAL A 229 -10.50 15.77 -19.15
N ILE A 230 -10.70 17.09 -19.07
CA ILE A 230 -9.64 18.03 -18.70
C ILE A 230 -9.20 17.79 -17.25
N SER A 231 -10.13 17.61 -16.31
CA SER A 231 -9.80 17.31 -14.91
C SER A 231 -9.02 16.00 -14.77
N ALA A 232 -9.42 14.95 -15.51
CA ALA A 232 -8.72 13.67 -15.55
C ALA A 232 -7.29 13.78 -16.13
N ALA A 233 -7.09 14.59 -17.18
CA ALA A 233 -5.76 14.82 -17.75
C ALA A 233 -4.85 15.57 -16.78
N VAL A 234 -5.33 16.63 -16.13
CA VAL A 234 -4.55 17.39 -15.14
C VAL A 234 -4.25 16.54 -13.90
N PHE A 235 -5.21 15.71 -13.44
CA PHE A 235 -5.00 14.73 -12.37
C PHE A 235 -3.87 13.76 -12.71
N ALA A 236 -3.88 13.15 -13.90
CA ALA A 236 -2.85 12.22 -14.33
C ALA A 236 -1.47 12.88 -14.53
N LEU A 237 -1.43 14.13 -15.03
CA LEU A 237 -0.17 14.90 -15.14
C LEU A 237 0.40 15.29 -13.77
N ALA A 238 -0.45 15.59 -12.78
CA ALA A 238 -0.03 16.00 -11.44
C ALA A 238 0.71 14.88 -10.66
N HIS A 239 0.55 13.62 -11.07
CA HIS A 239 1.28 12.49 -10.50
C HIS A 239 2.74 12.40 -10.96
N LEU A 240 3.12 13.12 -12.03
CA LEU A 240 4.48 13.17 -12.57
C LEU A 240 5.08 11.79 -12.94
N THR A 241 4.24 10.78 -13.21
CA THR A 241 4.61 9.43 -13.67
C THR A 241 4.13 9.17 -15.12
N PRO A 242 4.88 9.61 -16.17
CA PRO A 242 4.42 9.50 -17.56
C PRO A 242 4.06 8.07 -18.01
N GLY A 243 4.70 7.04 -17.43
CA GLY A 243 4.40 5.63 -17.73
C GLY A 243 3.06 5.13 -17.20
N GLU A 244 2.48 5.80 -16.20
CA GLU A 244 1.18 5.47 -15.60
C GLU A 244 0.05 6.38 -16.10
N PHE A 245 0.38 7.38 -16.93
CA PHE A 245 -0.56 8.38 -17.41
C PHE A 245 -1.85 7.79 -18.01
N PRO A 246 -1.82 6.76 -18.90
CA PRO A 246 -3.05 6.16 -19.44
C PRO A 246 -3.98 5.59 -18.36
N GLN A 247 -3.41 4.92 -17.36
CA GLN A 247 -4.11 4.26 -16.26
C GLN A 247 -4.69 5.30 -15.29
N LEU A 248 -3.90 6.31 -14.92
CA LEU A 248 -4.32 7.43 -14.08
C LEU A 248 -5.37 8.31 -14.77
N PHE A 249 -5.28 8.50 -16.09
CA PHE A 249 -6.27 9.20 -16.89
C PHE A 249 -7.59 8.43 -16.97
N ALA A 250 -7.54 7.11 -17.17
CA ALA A 250 -8.72 6.25 -17.16
C ALA A 250 -9.43 6.27 -15.80
N LEU A 251 -8.69 6.10 -14.69
CA LEU A 251 -9.21 6.22 -13.33
C LEU A 251 -9.75 7.64 -13.08
N GLY A 252 -9.01 8.67 -13.46
CA GLY A 252 -9.37 10.06 -13.26
C GLY A 252 -10.66 10.46 -13.98
N THR A 253 -10.88 9.90 -15.17
CA THR A 253 -12.10 10.08 -15.98
C THR A 253 -13.30 9.43 -15.30
N LEU A 254 -13.13 8.21 -14.79
CA LEU A 254 -14.15 7.46 -14.07
C LEU A 254 -14.56 8.16 -12.76
N LEU A 255 -13.58 8.66 -11.99
CA LEU A 255 -13.82 9.46 -10.79
C LEU A 255 -14.61 10.74 -11.12
N GLY A 256 -14.20 11.47 -12.17
CA GLY A 256 -14.93 12.65 -12.64
C GLY A 256 -16.36 12.35 -13.12
N PHE A 257 -16.56 11.25 -13.86
CA PHE A 257 -17.88 10.80 -14.30
C PHE A 257 -18.80 10.43 -13.11
N SER A 258 -18.28 9.64 -12.16
CA SER A 258 -19.06 9.23 -10.98
C SER A 258 -19.51 10.42 -10.13
N TYR A 259 -18.65 11.44 -9.95
CA TYR A 259 -19.03 12.69 -9.32
C TYR A 259 -20.06 13.49 -10.15
N ALA A 260 -19.89 13.55 -11.47
CA ALA A 260 -20.84 14.25 -12.36
C ALA A 260 -22.26 13.65 -12.28
N GLN A 261 -22.34 12.32 -12.11
CA GLN A 261 -23.58 11.54 -11.96
C GLN A 261 -24.22 11.71 -10.58
N THR A 262 -23.47 11.50 -9.49
CA THR A 262 -24.05 11.49 -8.12
C THR A 262 -24.13 12.87 -7.48
N ARG A 263 -23.32 13.85 -7.94
CA ARG A 263 -23.10 15.16 -7.30
C ARG A 263 -22.74 15.05 -5.82
N ASN A 264 -21.99 14.01 -5.46
CA ASN A 264 -21.62 13.69 -4.09
C ASN A 264 -20.16 13.24 -4.05
N LEU A 265 -19.33 13.92 -3.26
CA LEU A 265 -17.90 13.63 -3.17
C LEU A 265 -17.59 12.28 -2.51
N LEU A 266 -18.52 11.72 -1.74
CA LEU A 266 -18.36 10.39 -1.15
C LEU A 266 -18.19 9.29 -2.21
N THR A 267 -18.80 9.43 -3.40
CA THR A 267 -18.67 8.45 -4.49
C THR A 267 -17.23 8.35 -5.03
N PRO A 268 -16.61 9.41 -5.59
CA PRO A 268 -15.23 9.33 -6.06
C PRO A 268 -14.25 9.07 -4.92
N ILE A 269 -14.44 9.66 -3.72
CA ILE A 269 -13.56 9.40 -2.58
C ILE A 269 -13.55 7.92 -2.23
N THR A 270 -14.72 7.26 -2.23
CA THR A 270 -14.81 5.82 -1.93
C THR A 270 -14.16 4.97 -3.01
N ILE A 271 -14.40 5.28 -4.30
CA ILE A 271 -13.76 4.54 -5.41
C ILE A 271 -12.22 4.67 -5.32
N HIS A 272 -11.71 5.88 -5.12
CA HIS A 272 -10.28 6.17 -5.05
C HIS A 272 -9.65 5.54 -3.79
N ALA A 273 -10.28 5.69 -2.63
CA ALA A 273 -9.87 5.04 -1.38
C ALA A 273 -9.81 3.51 -1.50
N CYS A 274 -10.84 2.88 -2.08
CA CYS A 274 -10.87 1.44 -2.32
C CYS A 274 -9.81 0.99 -3.33
N TRP A 275 -9.53 1.79 -4.36
CA TRP A 275 -8.47 1.51 -5.32
C TRP A 275 -7.08 1.48 -4.66
N ASN A 276 -6.71 2.58 -3.99
CA ASN A 276 -5.40 2.72 -3.34
C ASN A 276 -5.20 1.70 -2.21
N SER A 277 -6.24 1.51 -1.38
CA SER A 277 -6.21 0.53 -0.29
C SER A 277 -6.15 -0.91 -0.83
N GLY A 278 -6.91 -1.22 -1.89
CA GLY A 278 -6.92 -2.53 -2.53
C GLY A 278 -5.55 -2.92 -3.08
N VAL A 279 -4.84 -1.97 -3.70
CA VAL A 279 -3.46 -2.15 -4.16
C VAL A 279 -2.54 -2.56 -3.00
N ILE A 280 -2.54 -1.82 -1.89
CA ILE A 280 -1.67 -2.08 -0.73
C ILE A 280 -2.05 -3.39 -0.03
N LEU A 281 -3.34 -3.69 0.10
CA LEU A 281 -3.81 -4.93 0.72
C LEU A 281 -3.42 -6.16 -0.10
N ILE A 282 -3.53 -6.11 -1.43
CA ILE A 282 -3.09 -7.21 -2.32
C ILE A 282 -1.58 -7.44 -2.17
N LEU A 283 -0.77 -6.39 -2.19
CA LEU A 283 0.68 -6.50 -1.99
C LEU A 283 1.01 -7.10 -0.61
N THR A 284 0.35 -6.61 0.44
CA THR A 284 0.53 -7.13 1.81
C THR A 284 0.17 -8.62 1.89
N LEU A 285 -0.93 -9.04 1.26
CA LEU A 285 -1.36 -10.44 1.25
C LEU A 285 -0.40 -11.36 0.48
N LEU A 286 0.14 -10.92 -0.67
CA LEU A 286 1.14 -11.67 -1.43
C LEU A 286 2.43 -11.86 -0.64
N GLN A 287 2.89 -10.80 0.04
CA GLN A 287 4.09 -10.83 0.90
C GLN A 287 3.89 -11.74 2.12
N LEU A 288 2.70 -11.73 2.75
CA LEU A 288 2.35 -12.65 3.84
C LEU A 288 2.25 -14.11 3.39
N GLN A 289 1.98 -14.37 2.11
CA GLN A 289 2.01 -15.71 1.52
C GLN A 289 3.43 -16.18 1.15
N GLY A 290 4.46 -15.34 1.34
CA GLY A 290 5.85 -15.68 1.05
C GLY A 290 6.22 -15.63 -0.44
N TYR A 291 5.41 -14.97 -1.27
CA TYR A 291 5.83 -14.66 -2.65
C TYR A 291 6.82 -13.50 -2.64
N ASP A 292 7.97 -13.66 -3.31
CA ASP A 292 8.79 -12.49 -3.64
C ASP A 292 8.10 -11.70 -4.75
N ILE A 293 7.65 -10.50 -4.40
CA ILE A 293 6.90 -9.63 -5.29
C ILE A 293 7.80 -9.12 -6.43
N LYS A 294 9.13 -9.11 -6.26
CA LYS A 294 10.08 -8.76 -7.33
C LYS A 294 10.06 -9.80 -8.45
N ASP A 295 10.05 -11.09 -8.09
CA ASP A 295 9.97 -12.20 -9.04
C ASP A 295 8.64 -12.20 -9.81
N ILE A 296 7.53 -11.91 -9.12
CA ILE A 296 6.21 -11.77 -9.76
C ILE A 296 6.18 -10.60 -10.76
N LEU A 297 6.85 -9.50 -10.42
CA LEU A 297 6.87 -8.28 -11.21
C LEU A 297 7.91 -8.28 -12.35
N GLN A 298 8.74 -9.33 -12.46
CA GLN A 298 9.81 -9.47 -13.47
C GLN A 298 10.88 -8.35 -13.46
N VAL A 299 10.95 -7.55 -12.39
CA VAL A 299 11.97 -6.49 -12.24
C VAL A 299 13.31 -7.15 -11.91
N THR A 300 14.12 -7.35 -12.95
CA THR A 300 15.51 -7.78 -12.79
C THR A 300 16.33 -6.61 -12.20
N GLN A 301 17.30 -6.93 -11.34
CA GLN A 301 18.20 -5.93 -10.72
C GLN A 301 19.14 -5.26 -11.73
#